data_AF-A0A974NZ12-F1
#
_entry.id   AF-A0A974NZ12-F1
#
_cell.length_a   1.000
_cell.length_b   1.000
_cell.length_c   1.000
_cell.angle_alpha   90.00
_cell.angle_beta   90.00
_cell.angle_gamma   90.00
#
_symmetry.space_group_name_H-M   'P 1'
#
loop_
_entity.id
_entity.type
_entity.pdbx_description
1 polymer ?
#
loop_
_entity_poly.entity_id
_entity_poly.type
_entity_poly.pdbx_seq_one_letter_code
_entity_poly.pdbx_strand_id
1 'polypeptide(L)'
;MNDKTEHPMNVWLFAGSSAIMALSVDRDGEGLPGEHGPWVRIRPVTLEHADEAEARALIREHGFCCFDASPSKAEDAIRCEADP
;
A
#
# COMPACT_ATOMS: atom_id res chain seq x y z
N MET A 1 -29.15 -6.96 -4.04
CA MET A 1 -27.72 -7.31 -3.94
C MET A 1 -26.97 -6.27 -4.74
N ASN A 2 -26.17 -5.42 -4.08
CA ASN A 2 -25.40 -4.40 -4.77
C ASN A 2 -24.12 -5.06 -5.28
N ASP A 3 -24.02 -5.22 -6.60
CA ASP A 3 -22.78 -5.39 -7.33
C ASP A 3 -21.90 -4.15 -7.05
N LYS A 4 -21.18 -4.17 -5.93
CA LYS A 4 -19.96 -3.37 -5.77
C LYS A 4 -18.84 -4.17 -6.39
N THR A 5 -18.90 -4.37 -7.70
CA THR A 5 -17.76 -4.86 -8.48
C THR A 5 -16.77 -3.70 -8.49
N GLU A 6 -15.97 -3.58 -7.43
CA GLU A 6 -14.87 -2.64 -7.41
C GLU A 6 -13.88 -3.10 -8.48
N HIS A 7 -13.74 -2.30 -9.54
CA HIS A 7 -12.88 -2.66 -10.65
C HIS A 7 -11.42 -2.76 -10.18
N PRO A 8 -10.71 -3.82 -10.62
CA PRO A 8 -9.31 -3.98 -10.29
C PRO A 8 -8.52 -2.77 -10.80
N MET A 9 -7.59 -2.27 -9.98
CA MET A 9 -6.80 -1.08 -10.27
C MET A 9 -5.32 -1.44 -10.35
N ASN A 10 -4.70 -1.27 -11.52
CA ASN A 10 -3.27 -1.52 -11.70
C ASN A 10 -2.46 -0.30 -11.27
N VAL A 11 -1.49 -0.54 -10.39
CA VAL A 11 -0.63 0.49 -9.78
C VAL A 11 0.81 -0.04 -9.69
N TRP A 12 1.73 0.84 -9.34
CA TRP A 12 3.14 0.54 -9.15
C TRP A 12 3.50 0.72 -7.68
N LEU A 13 4.18 -0.28 -7.12
CA LEU A 13 4.70 -0.25 -5.77
C LEU A 13 6.11 0.33 -5.76
N PHE A 14 6.34 1.28 -4.87
CA PHE A 14 7.62 1.94 -4.61
C PHE A 14 8.03 1.76 -3.15
N ALA A 15 9.34 1.65 -2.92
CA ALA A 15 9.93 1.69 -1.59
C ALA A 15 10.66 3.02 -1.37
N GLY A 16 10.43 3.65 -0.22
CA GLY A 16 11.12 4.86 0.24
C GLY A 16 12.23 4.54 1.26
N SER A 17 12.82 5.58 1.83
CA SER A 17 14.02 5.49 2.67
C SER A 17 13.81 4.95 4.09
N SER A 18 12.57 4.96 4.61
CA SER A 18 12.29 4.77 6.04
C SER A 18 11.18 3.75 6.29
N ALA A 19 11.28 2.55 5.69
CA ALA A 19 10.24 1.52 5.75
C ALA A 19 8.84 2.04 5.32
N ILE A 20 8.79 3.09 4.50
CA ILE A 20 7.57 3.56 3.87
C ILE A 20 7.50 2.96 2.47
N MET A 21 6.34 2.45 2.11
CA MET A 21 6.00 2.06 0.76
C MET A 21 4.94 3.01 0.20
N ALA A 22 4.89 3.13 -1.12
CA ALA A 22 3.87 3.89 -1.81
C ALA A 22 3.32 3.13 -3.02
N LEU A 23 2.01 3.23 -3.24
CA LEU A 23 1.34 2.82 -4.47
C LEU A 23 1.05 4.07 -5.30
N SER A 24 1.38 4.04 -6.59
CA SER A 24 1.05 5.13 -7.53
C SER A 24 0.51 4.55 -8.84
N VAL A 25 -0.41 5.26 -9.50
CA VAL A 25 -0.79 4.95 -10.89
C VAL A 25 0.34 5.28 -11.87
N ASP A 26 1.22 6.18 -11.49
CA ASP A 26 2.33 6.59 -12.31
C ASP A 26 3.46 5.55 -12.27
N ARG A 27 3.99 5.23 -13.44
CA ARG A 27 5.02 4.20 -13.60
C ARG A 27 6.38 4.63 -13.07
N ASP A 28 6.65 5.93 -13.04
CA ASP A 28 7.93 6.51 -12.64
C ASP A 28 7.85 7.13 -11.23
N GLY A 29 6.66 7.17 -10.64
CA GLY A 29 6.40 7.69 -9.31
C GLY A 29 6.36 9.22 -9.29
N GLU A 30 6.05 9.85 -10.43
CA GLU A 30 5.88 11.31 -10.49
C GLU A 30 4.76 11.75 -9.53
N GLY A 31 5.07 12.73 -8.68
CA GLY A 31 4.15 13.23 -7.65
C GLY A 31 4.24 12.54 -6.29
N LEU A 32 5.10 11.51 -6.13
CA LEU A 32 5.34 10.94 -4.80
C LEU A 32 6.03 11.97 -3.88
N PRO A 33 5.69 11.99 -2.58
CA PRO A 33 6.19 13.00 -1.65
C PRO A 33 7.71 12.84 -1.46
N GLY A 34 8.45 13.92 -1.68
CA GLY A 34 9.92 13.92 -1.66
C GLY A 34 10.52 13.66 -0.27
N GLU A 35 9.75 13.88 0.80
CA GLU A 35 10.20 13.69 2.19
C GLU A 35 10.49 12.22 2.56
N HIS A 36 9.84 11.27 1.88
CA HIS A 36 10.05 9.83 2.10
C HIS A 36 10.93 9.19 1.03
N GLY A 37 11.32 9.96 0.01
CA GLY A 37 12.20 9.52 -1.05
C GLY A 37 13.66 9.35 -0.59
N PRO A 38 14.57 8.94 -1.49
CA PRO A 38 14.31 8.55 -2.88
C PRO A 38 13.38 7.33 -3.01
N TRP A 39 12.48 7.37 -3.98
CA TRP A 39 11.55 6.28 -4.28
C TRP A 39 12.17 5.30 -5.27
N VAL A 40 12.11 4.01 -4.95
CA VAL A 40 12.57 2.93 -5.81
C VAL A 40 11.40 2.08 -6.24
N ARG A 41 11.15 2.02 -7.56
CA ARG A 41 10.10 1.16 -8.11
C ARG A 41 10.44 -0.31 -7.89
N ILE A 42 9.53 -1.04 -7.25
CA ILE A 42 9.68 -2.44 -6.93
C ILE A 42 9.00 -3.32 -7.98
N ARG A 43 7.68 -3.23 -8.12
CA ARG A 43 6.89 -4.08 -9.01
C ARG A 43 5.51 -3.48 -9.30
N PRO A 44 4.84 -3.89 -10.39
CA PRO A 44 3.42 -3.63 -10.56
C PRO A 44 2.59 -4.44 -9.55
N VAL A 45 1.47 -3.87 -9.11
CA VAL A 45 0.50 -4.46 -8.18
C VAL A 45 -0.90 -4.20 -8.74
N THR A 46 -1.79 -5.18 -8.62
CA THR A 46 -3.21 -5.03 -8.98
C THR A 46 -4.02 -5.02 -7.69
N LEU A 47 -4.74 -3.93 -7.44
CA LEU A 47 -5.65 -3.81 -6.32
C LEU A 47 -7.02 -4.36 -6.74
N GLU A 48 -7.34 -5.58 -6.32
CA GLU A 48 -8.54 -6.32 -6.72
C GLU A 48 -9.45 -6.68 -5.53
N HIS A 49 -8.94 -6.61 -4.30
CA HIS A 49 -9.67 -7.03 -3.10
C HIS A 49 -10.42 -5.89 -2.43
N ALA A 50 -11.42 -6.22 -1.63
CA ALA A 50 -12.27 -5.24 -0.94
C ALA A 50 -11.52 -4.50 0.19
N ASP A 51 -10.54 -5.15 0.83
CA ASP A 51 -9.67 -4.53 1.84
C ASP A 51 -8.74 -3.45 1.24
N GLU A 52 -8.55 -3.45 -0.07
CA GLU A 52 -7.76 -2.44 -0.79
C GLU A 52 -8.58 -1.21 -1.21
N ALA A 53 -9.86 -1.13 -0.80
CA ALA A 53 -10.75 -0.02 -1.16
C ALA A 53 -10.24 1.35 -0.67
N GLU A 54 -9.65 1.40 0.52
CA GLU A 54 -9.06 2.62 1.06
C GLU A 54 -7.86 3.08 0.23
N ALA A 55 -6.96 2.15 -0.12
CA ALA A 55 -5.83 2.46 -1.00
C ALA A 55 -6.30 2.97 -2.37
N ARG A 56 -7.31 2.33 -2.98
CA ARG A 56 -7.90 2.81 -4.24
C ARG A 56 -8.49 4.22 -4.12
N ALA A 57 -9.17 4.52 -3.02
CA ALA A 57 -9.74 5.84 -2.79
C ALA A 57 -8.65 6.92 -2.68
N LEU A 58 -7.61 6.66 -1.88
CA LEU A 58 -6.48 7.56 -1.70
C LEU A 58 -5.70 7.79 -3.00
N ILE A 59 -5.46 6.73 -3.78
CA ILE A 59 -4.77 6.85 -5.07
C ILE A 59 -5.63 7.64 -6.07
N ARG A 60 -6.96 7.52 -6.04
CA ARG A 60 -7.85 8.32 -6.90
C ARG A 60 -7.89 9.79 -6.50
N GLU A 61 -7.79 10.09 -5.20
CA GLU A 61 -7.86 11.46 -4.68
C GLU A 61 -6.51 12.19 -4.80
N HIS A 62 -5.41 11.53 -4.46
CA HIS A 62 -4.08 12.14 -4.37
C HIS A 62 -3.10 11.69 -5.46
N GLY A 63 -3.44 10.66 -6.25
CA GLY A 63 -2.55 10.05 -7.23
C GLY A 63 -1.65 8.95 -6.65
N PHE A 64 -1.53 8.87 -5.31
CA PHE A 64 -0.73 7.87 -4.62
C PHE A 64 -1.33 7.50 -3.24
N CYS A 65 -0.84 6.41 -2.66
CA CYS A 65 -1.13 5.99 -1.29
C CYS A 65 0.17 5.54 -0.61
N CYS A 66 0.60 6.24 0.44
CA CYS A 66 1.74 5.86 1.26
C CYS A 66 1.27 5.01 2.45
N PHE A 67 2.05 3.98 2.80
CA PHE A 67 1.77 3.10 3.92
C PHE A 67 3.07 2.57 4.51
N ASP A 68 3.02 2.18 5.77
CA ASP A 68 4.19 1.63 6.46
C ASP A 68 4.42 0.15 6.07
N ALA A 69 5.66 -0.20 5.79
CA ALA A 69 6.11 -1.54 5.44
C ALA A 69 6.36 -2.41 6.67
N SER A 70 6.38 -1.84 7.87
CA SER A 70 6.71 -2.58 9.07
C SER A 70 5.60 -3.60 9.33
N PRO A 71 5.95 -4.85 9.65
CA PRO A 71 4.99 -5.90 9.98
C PRO A 71 4.26 -5.67 11.32
N SER A 72 4.28 -4.45 11.87
CA SER A 72 3.89 -4.15 13.25
C SER A 72 2.38 -4.26 13.54
N LYS A 73 1.56 -4.77 12.60
CA LYS A 73 0.20 -5.25 12.85
C LYS A 73 -0.08 -6.71 12.42
N ALA A 74 0.89 -7.40 11.82
CA ALA A 74 0.79 -8.85 11.59
C ALA A 74 1.31 -9.67 12.78
N GLU A 75 2.09 -9.06 13.66
CA GLU A 75 2.77 -9.73 14.78
C GLU A 75 2.22 -9.29 16.15
N ASP A 76 0.90 -9.33 16.34
CA ASP A 76 0.26 -9.27 17.68
C ASP A 76 -0.35 -10.63 18.09
N ALA A 77 -0.08 -11.70 17.34
CA ALA A 77 -0.62 -13.04 17.60
C ALA A 77 0.40 -14.02 18.24
N ILE A 78 1.57 -13.56 18.68
CA ILE A 78 2.60 -14.43 19.28
C ILE A 78 3.06 -13.87 20.63
N ARG A 79 2.15 -13.88 21.60
CA ARG A 79 2.54 -14.19 22.98
C ARG A 79 1.74 -15.39 23.45
N CYS A 80 2.25 -16.57 23.11
CA CYS A 80 2.06 -17.75 23.93
C CYS A 80 2.84 -17.53 25.24
N GLU A 81 2.18 -17.12 26.32
CA GLU A 81 2.69 -17.44 27.65
C GLU A 81 2.09 -18.78 28.05
N ALA A 82 2.94 -19.80 27.95
CA ALA A 82 2.69 -21.13 28.44
C ALA A 82 2.59 -21.12 29.97
N ASP A 83 1.55 -21.78 30.44
CA ASP A 83 1.27 -22.20 31.82
C ASP A 83 2.46 -22.96 32.43
N PRO A 84 2.87 -22.66 33.67
CA PRO A 84 3.48 -23.66 34.56
C PRO A 84 2.49 -24.24 35.58
#